data_AF-A0A142XN66-F1
#
_entry.id   AF-A0A142XN66-F1
#
_cell.length_a   1.000
_cell.length_b   1.000
_cell.length_c   1.000
_cell.angle_alpha   90.00
_cell.angle_beta   90.00
_cell.angle_gamma   90.00
#
_symmetry.space_group_name_H-M   'P 1'
#
loop_
_entity.id
_entity.type
_entity.pdbx_description
1 polymer ?
#
loop_
_entity_poly.entity_id
_entity_poly.type
_entity_poly.pdbx_seq_one_letter_code
_entity_poly.pdbx_strand_id
1 'polypeptide(L)'
;MLRFVLAFALMGIALAARFTVAADAQPDPIEKQLAVQQAMADARKYLEAGSSAEATAALEKEISNADGSKAFLTLLRECYTVEVARLEKTPNADAERIAQTRRKLSLLGGEAKPAPVPTPVAPAVPVMPPVPATLPEPNLGPSLVEPTVEPLAAPTIAPAGDSAASAVAAFKKGNYTDAAQLFASVGGAKLTVEQKAAWAYCRIKLSADRVNSPSCDAVTAASAVQDVTEALQLVPQSADLQKVGQQLLKAAQAKAGSAKAVTPVVSAAGDVVETDSFRVHHGGDRALGESVANAAEAGRKQIFERWSGAPGGAWQPKCDIVIHTTGDVYAKATGKPAAMTGHASVSLTNKRATARRIDLRADDTAAVSNALPRELTHVVLADLFADKPPPKWAEEGMAILAGSPEEISRYTRTLPRCARDNELRNLAALFELKDFPSEKITGYYCQSVSVTEHLIKLKGERNFKIFLSDAERYGTPRALERQYGIQSVQTLEAAWKSANLESARGQAP
;
A
#
# COMPACT_ATOMS: atom_id res chain seq x y z
N MET A 1 -19.60 53.03 64.08
CA MET A 1 -19.77 52.85 62.61
C MET A 1 -18.40 52.89 61.96
N LEU A 2 -18.16 51.99 60.99
CA LEU A 2 -17.19 52.04 59.87
C LEU A 2 -15.74 52.56 60.07
N ARG A 3 -14.79 51.82 59.45
CA ARG A 3 -13.40 52.20 59.06
C ARG A 3 -12.40 52.36 60.23
N PHE A 4 -11.11 52.05 60.10
CA PHE A 4 -10.24 51.23 59.24
C PHE A 4 -8.80 51.41 59.81
N VAL A 5 -7.78 50.76 59.23
CA VAL A 5 -6.33 50.96 59.50
C VAL A 5 -5.78 50.25 60.76
N LEU A 6 -4.97 49.23 60.50
CA LEU A 6 -3.99 48.63 61.42
C LEU A 6 -2.61 48.77 60.76
N ALA A 7 -1.59 49.24 61.47
CA ALA A 7 -0.25 49.42 60.91
C ALA A 7 0.85 49.32 61.98
N PHE A 8 2.00 48.74 61.60
CA PHE A 8 3.23 48.54 62.40
C PHE A 8 3.06 47.61 63.63
N ALA A 9 4.04 46.79 64.06
CA ALA A 9 5.43 46.54 63.65
C ALA A 9 5.76 45.03 63.87
N LEU A 10 6.93 44.44 63.55
CA LEU A 10 8.21 44.95 63.01
C LEU A 10 8.90 43.81 62.19
N MET A 11 10.21 43.93 61.97
CA MET A 11 11.10 43.13 61.13
C MET A 11 11.99 42.19 61.97
N GLY A 12 12.30 40.99 61.46
CA GLY A 12 13.21 40.04 62.15
C GLY A 12 13.72 38.94 61.20
N ILE A 13 14.83 39.21 60.51
CA ILE A 13 15.45 38.28 59.56
C ILE A 13 16.32 37.27 60.34
N ALA A 14 15.97 35.99 60.27
CA ALA A 14 16.79 34.89 60.77
C ALA A 14 17.21 33.96 59.62
N LEU A 15 18.52 33.80 59.45
CA LEU A 15 19.15 33.03 58.40
C LEU A 15 18.97 31.51 58.66
N ALA A 16 18.00 30.89 58.01
CA ALA A 16 17.83 29.43 58.01
C ALA A 16 18.21 28.87 56.64
N ALA A 17 19.42 28.33 56.52
CA ALA A 17 19.88 27.63 55.34
C ALA A 17 19.04 26.35 55.12
N ARG A 18 18.01 26.45 54.27
CA ARG A 18 17.34 25.26 53.74
C ARG A 18 18.18 24.71 52.60
N PHE A 19 18.97 23.68 52.92
CA PHE A 19 19.39 22.70 51.93
C PHE A 19 18.13 22.06 51.34
N THR A 20 17.62 22.62 50.25
CA THR A 20 16.78 21.86 49.33
C THR A 20 17.70 20.86 48.66
N VAL A 21 17.71 19.63 49.18
CA VAL A 21 18.12 18.48 48.39
C VAL A 21 17.31 18.57 47.10
N ALA A 22 17.99 18.82 45.98
CA ALA A 22 17.40 18.61 44.69
C ALA A 22 17.14 17.10 44.60
N ALA A 23 15.91 16.69 44.88
CA ALA A 23 15.46 15.38 44.47
C ALA A 23 15.57 15.37 42.95
N ASP A 24 16.45 14.54 42.41
CA ASP A 24 16.56 14.33 40.96
C ASP A 24 15.17 14.06 40.42
N ALA A 25 14.65 15.00 39.63
CA ALA A 25 13.36 14.85 39.01
C ALA A 25 13.46 13.63 38.10
N GLN A 26 12.77 12.54 38.47
CA GLN A 26 12.65 11.36 37.63
C GLN A 26 12.18 11.83 36.25
N PRO A 27 12.96 11.62 35.17
CA PRO A 27 12.64 12.20 33.88
C PRO A 27 11.25 11.73 33.42
N ASP A 28 10.51 12.66 32.82
CA ASP A 28 9.13 12.45 32.40
C ASP A 28 9.06 11.21 31.48
N PRO A 29 8.04 10.33 31.59
CA PRO A 29 7.81 9.26 30.61
C PRO A 29 7.97 9.70 29.14
N ILE A 30 7.57 10.92 28.79
CA ILE A 30 7.73 11.52 27.46
C ILE A 30 9.21 11.81 27.15
N GLU A 31 9.98 12.32 28.10
CA GLU A 31 11.42 12.57 27.94
C GLU A 31 12.21 11.26 27.78
N LYS A 32 11.88 10.24 28.59
CA LYS A 32 12.45 8.89 28.48
C LYS A 32 12.14 8.28 27.10
N GLN A 33 10.89 8.39 26.64
CA GLN A 33 10.49 7.90 25.32
C GLN A 33 11.20 8.66 24.19
N LEU A 34 11.37 9.98 24.31
CA LEU A 34 12.07 10.80 23.32
C LEU A 34 13.56 10.46 23.24
N ALA A 35 14.24 10.25 24.38
CA ALA A 35 15.63 9.82 24.43
C ALA A 35 15.84 8.47 23.73
N VAL A 36 14.93 7.52 23.95
CA VAL A 36 14.95 6.20 23.26
C VAL A 36 14.77 6.36 21.75
N GLN A 37 13.85 7.21 21.29
CA GLN A 37 13.67 7.45 19.84
C GLN A 37 14.89 8.14 19.21
N GLN A 38 15.51 9.10 19.91
CA GLN A 38 16.74 9.76 19.46
C GLN A 38 17.91 8.76 19.36
N ALA A 39 18.13 7.94 20.39
CA ALA A 39 19.14 6.89 20.38
C ALA A 39 18.94 5.86 19.24
N MET A 40 17.68 5.51 18.93
CA MET A 40 17.36 4.65 17.78
C MET A 40 17.62 5.31 16.43
N ALA A 41 17.41 6.62 16.29
CA ALA A 41 17.71 7.36 15.07
C ALA A 41 19.24 7.50 14.87
N ASP A 42 19.97 7.89 15.93
CA ASP A 42 21.42 8.02 15.90
C ASP A 42 22.11 6.68 15.63
N ALA A 43 21.65 5.58 16.25
CA ALA A 43 22.21 4.25 16.00
C ALA A 43 22.05 3.79 14.54
N ARG A 44 20.92 4.09 13.89
CA ARG A 44 20.73 3.81 12.45
C ARG A 44 21.73 4.61 11.60
N LYS A 45 21.89 5.90 11.89
CA LYS A 45 22.86 6.77 11.22
C LYS A 45 24.31 6.31 11.41
N TYR A 46 24.67 5.83 12.60
CA TYR A 46 25.99 5.26 12.86
C TYR A 46 26.20 3.92 12.13
N LEU A 47 25.18 3.06 12.01
CA LEU A 47 25.26 1.84 11.19
C LEU A 47 25.45 2.16 9.70
N GLU A 48 24.72 3.14 9.16
CA GLU A 48 24.89 3.61 7.77
C GLU A 48 26.30 4.17 7.51
N ALA A 49 26.91 4.81 8.51
CA ALA A 49 28.29 5.30 8.46
C ALA A 49 29.36 4.20 8.71
N GLY A 50 28.98 2.96 9.03
CA GLY A 50 29.90 1.87 9.38
C GLY A 50 30.47 1.94 10.81
N SER A 51 30.00 2.88 11.63
CA SER A 51 30.37 3.12 13.03
C SER A 51 29.58 2.24 14.00
N SER A 52 29.76 0.92 13.93
CA SER A 52 28.96 -0.03 14.71
C SER A 52 29.23 0.02 16.22
N ALA A 53 30.42 0.45 16.66
CA ALA A 53 30.71 0.63 18.09
C ALA A 53 29.89 1.79 18.68
N GLU A 54 29.85 2.91 17.97
CA GLU A 54 29.09 4.10 18.31
C GLU A 54 27.58 3.80 18.29
N ALA A 55 27.12 3.02 17.30
CA ALA A 55 25.73 2.54 17.25
C ALA A 55 25.36 1.67 18.46
N THR A 56 26.23 0.73 18.89
CA THR A 56 25.99 -0.06 20.11
C THR A 56 26.00 0.81 21.36
N ALA A 57 26.93 1.74 21.50
CA ALA A 57 27.06 2.60 22.68
C ALA A 57 25.86 3.57 22.84
N ALA A 58 25.36 4.13 21.73
CA ALA A 58 24.19 5.01 21.73
C ALA A 58 22.93 4.30 22.25
N LEU A 59 22.73 3.03 21.88
CA LEU A 59 21.62 2.23 22.37
C LEU A 59 21.87 1.69 23.79
N GLU A 60 23.08 1.21 24.10
CA GLU A 60 23.37 0.63 25.43
C GLU A 60 23.05 1.61 26.57
N LYS A 61 23.28 2.91 26.36
CA LYS A 61 22.99 3.98 27.30
C LYS A 61 21.50 4.07 27.68
N GLU A 62 20.59 3.79 26.75
CA GLU A 62 19.14 3.98 26.92
C GLU A 62 18.37 2.66 27.15
N ILE A 63 19.07 1.53 27.38
CA ILE A 63 18.44 0.21 27.64
C ILE A 63 17.42 0.27 28.79
N SER A 64 17.70 0.99 29.87
CA SER A 64 16.79 1.13 31.00
C SER A 64 15.56 1.99 30.71
N ASN A 65 15.64 2.89 29.72
CA ASN A 65 14.55 3.77 29.30
C ASN A 65 13.66 3.13 28.21
N ALA A 66 14.18 2.12 27.50
CA ALA A 66 13.49 1.47 26.39
C ALA A 66 12.32 0.54 26.78
N ASP A 67 12.15 0.24 28.08
CA ASP A 67 11.02 -0.51 28.67
C ASP A 67 10.54 -1.73 27.85
N GLY A 68 11.49 -2.59 27.46
CA GLY A 68 11.20 -3.81 26.70
C GLY A 68 10.77 -3.60 25.24
N SER A 69 10.87 -2.39 24.69
CA SER A 69 10.51 -2.05 23.30
C SER A 69 11.12 -3.02 22.28
N LYS A 70 10.25 -3.80 21.62
CA LYS A 70 10.64 -4.82 20.63
C LYS A 70 11.44 -4.23 19.46
N ALA A 71 11.13 -3.00 19.05
CA ALA A 71 11.83 -2.29 17.98
C ALA A 71 13.25 -1.88 18.42
N PHE A 72 13.40 -1.40 19.66
CA PHE A 72 14.70 -1.05 20.25
C PHE A 72 15.59 -2.28 20.42
N LEU A 73 15.06 -3.36 21.01
CA LEU A 73 15.81 -4.61 21.23
C LEU A 73 16.20 -5.29 19.92
N THR A 74 15.41 -5.12 18.85
CA THR A 74 15.75 -5.64 17.52
C THR A 74 16.87 -4.83 16.87
N LEU A 75 16.80 -3.50 16.91
CA LEU A 75 17.89 -2.65 16.43
C LEU A 75 19.19 -2.86 17.23
N LEU A 76 19.11 -3.05 18.54
CA LEU A 76 20.26 -3.39 19.38
C LEU A 76 20.88 -4.75 19.01
N ARG A 77 20.05 -5.76 18.67
CA ARG A 77 20.51 -7.06 18.14
C ARG A 77 21.25 -6.90 16.81
N GLU A 78 20.73 -6.07 15.91
CA GLU A 78 21.38 -5.74 14.63
C GLU A 78 22.74 -5.06 14.87
N CYS A 79 22.80 -4.04 15.73
CA CYS A 79 24.04 -3.36 16.12
C CYS A 79 25.10 -4.34 16.66
N TYR A 80 24.74 -5.24 17.58
CA TYR A 80 25.67 -6.25 18.10
C TYR A 80 26.11 -7.26 17.03
N THR A 81 25.24 -7.65 16.11
CA THR A 81 25.59 -8.58 15.02
C THR A 81 26.63 -7.94 14.08
N VAL A 82 26.44 -6.66 13.73
CA VAL A 82 27.40 -5.90 12.91
C VAL A 82 28.72 -5.67 13.67
N GLU A 83 28.67 -5.29 14.95
CA GLU A 83 29.88 -5.05 15.75
C GLU A 83 30.71 -6.33 15.96
N VAL A 84 30.08 -7.49 16.20
CA VAL A 84 30.80 -8.78 16.25
C VAL A 84 31.48 -9.07 14.92
N ALA A 85 30.77 -8.93 13.79
CA ALA A 85 31.34 -9.14 12.46
C ALA A 85 32.44 -8.14 12.08
N ARG A 86 32.46 -6.94 12.68
CA ARG A 86 33.52 -5.94 12.52
C ARG A 86 34.75 -6.29 13.35
N LEU A 87 34.55 -6.65 14.63
CA LEU A 87 35.64 -7.03 15.54
C LEU A 87 36.35 -8.30 15.07
N GLU A 88 35.62 -9.31 14.59
CA GLU A 88 36.19 -10.55 14.02
C GLU A 88 37.07 -10.33 12.78
N LYS A 89 36.82 -9.25 12.03
CA LYS A 89 37.61 -8.87 10.83
C LYS A 89 38.78 -7.93 11.14
N THR A 90 38.87 -7.43 12.37
CA THR A 90 39.90 -6.45 12.77
C THR A 90 41.13 -7.19 13.30
N PRO A 91 42.33 -7.03 12.68
CA PRO A 91 43.55 -7.65 13.17
C PRO A 91 43.86 -7.17 14.61
N ASN A 92 44.21 -8.10 15.49
CA ASN A 92 44.46 -7.86 16.93
C ASN A 92 43.27 -7.26 17.70
N ALA A 93 42.03 -7.55 17.28
CA ALA A 93 40.85 -7.20 18.08
C ALA A 93 40.86 -7.89 19.46
N ASP A 94 40.38 -7.15 20.46
CA ASP A 94 40.23 -7.63 21.83
C ASP A 94 39.25 -8.81 21.90
N ALA A 95 39.80 -9.99 22.22
CA ALA A 95 39.05 -11.23 22.33
C ALA A 95 38.02 -11.22 23.48
N GLU A 96 38.28 -10.47 24.55
CA GLU A 96 37.34 -10.32 25.66
C GLU A 96 36.12 -9.50 25.20
N ARG A 97 36.36 -8.38 24.50
CA ARG A 97 35.30 -7.56 23.92
C ARG A 97 34.43 -8.33 22.93
N ILE A 98 35.01 -9.21 22.10
CA ILE A 98 34.24 -10.11 21.22
C ILE A 98 33.36 -11.07 22.02
N ALA A 99 33.90 -11.68 23.08
CA ALA A 99 33.15 -12.60 23.94
C ALA A 99 31.99 -11.91 24.68
N GLN A 100 32.23 -10.69 25.20
CA GLN A 100 31.21 -9.87 25.85
C GLN A 100 30.07 -9.49 24.89
N THR A 101 30.38 -9.03 23.68
CA THR A 101 29.35 -8.65 22.68
C THR A 101 28.55 -9.87 22.19
N ARG A 102 29.19 -11.02 21.96
CA ARG A 102 28.48 -12.27 21.64
C ARG A 102 27.55 -12.72 22.77
N ARG A 103 27.95 -12.56 24.04
CA ARG A 103 27.09 -12.86 25.20
C ARG A 103 25.88 -11.91 25.26
N LYS A 104 26.08 -10.61 25.02
CA LYS A 104 24.99 -9.62 24.92
C LYS A 104 24.01 -9.96 23.78
N LEU A 105 24.52 -10.37 22.61
CA LEU A 105 23.71 -10.81 21.47
C LEU A 105 22.86 -12.06 21.80
N SER A 106 23.46 -13.05 22.47
CA SER A 106 22.78 -14.28 22.91
C SER A 106 21.66 -13.99 23.92
N LEU A 107 21.88 -13.07 24.88
CA LEU A 107 20.85 -12.62 25.82
C LEU A 107 19.64 -11.94 25.13
N LEU A 108 19.83 -11.38 23.94
CA LEU A 108 18.76 -10.81 23.12
C LEU A 108 18.14 -11.82 22.13
N GLY A 109 18.41 -13.12 22.30
CA GLY A 109 17.85 -14.20 21.47
C GLY A 109 18.44 -14.28 20.06
N GLY A 110 19.65 -13.76 19.83
CA GLY A 110 20.38 -13.91 18.57
C GLY A 110 21.50 -14.94 18.65
N GLU A 111 21.54 -15.89 17.72
CA GLU A 111 22.74 -16.71 17.47
C GLU A 111 23.60 -16.05 16.38
N ALA A 112 24.89 -15.85 16.66
CA ALA A 112 25.88 -15.51 15.65
C ALA A 112 26.23 -16.78 14.84
N LYS A 113 25.55 -16.99 13.71
CA LYS A 113 25.82 -18.15 12.83
C LYS A 113 27.20 -18.01 12.16
N PRO A 114 28.10 -18.99 12.25
CA PRO A 114 29.40 -18.94 11.57
C PRO A 114 29.25 -18.96 10.05
N ALA A 115 30.16 -18.28 9.34
CA ALA A 115 30.21 -18.32 7.88
C ALA A 115 30.61 -19.73 7.37
N PRO A 116 30.05 -20.19 6.24
CA PRO A 116 30.42 -21.49 5.67
C PRO A 116 31.81 -21.43 5.01
N VAL A 117 32.63 -22.43 5.32
CA VAL A 117 33.95 -22.65 4.72
C VAL A 117 33.80 -23.22 3.30
N PRO A 118 34.55 -22.76 2.28
CA PRO A 118 34.46 -23.30 0.93
C PRO A 118 35.23 -24.63 0.80
N THR A 119 34.63 -25.61 0.09
CA THR A 119 35.31 -26.85 -0.35
C THR A 119 35.78 -26.74 -1.82
N PRO A 120 36.87 -27.41 -2.21
CA PRO A 120 37.63 -27.08 -3.42
C PRO A 120 37.16 -27.79 -4.72
N VAL A 121 37.66 -27.25 -5.83
CA VAL A 121 37.35 -27.58 -7.25
C VAL A 121 38.38 -28.54 -7.84
N ALA A 122 37.98 -29.43 -8.78
CA ALA A 122 38.77 -29.86 -9.96
C ALA A 122 38.01 -30.90 -10.84
N PRO A 123 38.30 -31.04 -12.16
CA PRO A 123 38.63 -29.95 -13.11
C PRO A 123 38.09 -30.16 -14.57
N ALA A 124 38.31 -29.14 -15.42
CA ALA A 124 38.66 -29.24 -16.87
C ALA A 124 37.55 -29.65 -17.89
N VAL A 125 37.38 -29.07 -19.10
CA VAL A 125 38.07 -28.03 -19.94
C VAL A 125 37.17 -27.72 -21.20
N PRO A 126 37.44 -26.75 -22.13
CA PRO A 126 38.10 -25.43 -22.03
C PRO A 126 37.55 -24.26 -22.94
N VAL A 127 38.14 -23.06 -22.78
CA VAL A 127 38.30 -21.87 -23.68
C VAL A 127 37.15 -20.84 -23.91
N MET A 128 37.42 -19.62 -23.43
CA MET A 128 37.00 -18.28 -23.91
C MET A 128 38.21 -17.61 -24.61
N PRO A 129 38.11 -16.60 -25.53
CA PRO A 129 37.82 -15.17 -25.18
C PRO A 129 37.27 -14.30 -26.37
N PRO A 130 37.29 -12.94 -26.36
CA PRO A 130 37.38 -11.92 -25.28
C PRO A 130 36.15 -10.96 -25.22
N VAL A 131 36.20 -9.96 -24.32
CA VAL A 131 35.20 -8.87 -24.17
C VAL A 131 35.70 -7.58 -24.83
N PRO A 132 34.80 -6.76 -25.40
CA PRO A 132 34.87 -5.30 -25.21
C PRO A 132 33.55 -4.71 -24.67
N ALA A 133 33.66 -3.60 -23.94
CA ALA A 133 32.53 -2.93 -23.30
C ALA A 133 31.80 -1.95 -24.23
N THR A 134 30.46 -1.89 -24.14
CA THR A 134 29.60 -0.68 -24.12
C THR A 134 28.12 -1.08 -24.16
N LEU A 135 27.24 -0.26 -23.56
CA LEU A 135 25.79 -0.35 -23.76
C LEU A 135 25.41 0.24 -25.13
N PRO A 136 24.47 -0.41 -25.83
CA PRO A 136 23.29 0.34 -26.26
C PRO A 136 21.96 -0.42 -26.03
N GLU A 137 20.98 0.29 -25.48
CA GLU A 137 19.55 -0.04 -25.65
C GLU A 137 19.05 0.47 -27.03
N PRO A 138 17.76 0.30 -27.40
CA PRO A 138 17.15 -0.98 -27.70
C PRO A 138 16.49 -0.97 -29.10
N ASN A 139 16.52 -2.08 -29.84
CA ASN A 139 15.66 -2.22 -31.02
C ASN A 139 15.38 -3.69 -31.35
N LEU A 140 14.11 -4.09 -31.24
CA LEU A 140 13.55 -5.20 -32.00
C LEU A 140 12.14 -4.82 -32.50
N GLY A 141 12.14 -4.17 -33.66
CA GLY A 141 11.02 -4.14 -34.60
C GLY A 141 10.67 -5.53 -35.17
N PRO A 142 9.84 -5.58 -36.22
CA PRO A 142 8.80 -6.61 -36.30
C PRO A 142 9.24 -7.92 -36.96
N SER A 143 9.34 -8.99 -36.17
CA SER A 143 8.93 -10.36 -36.54
C SER A 143 9.10 -11.32 -35.35
N LEU A 144 8.01 -11.64 -34.66
CA LEU A 144 7.90 -12.96 -34.05
C LEU A 144 7.38 -13.87 -35.16
N VAL A 145 8.26 -14.74 -35.66
CA VAL A 145 7.89 -15.73 -36.69
C VAL A 145 6.85 -16.66 -36.09
N GLU A 146 5.74 -16.86 -36.79
CA GLU A 146 4.70 -17.80 -36.37
C GLU A 146 5.28 -19.22 -36.28
N PRO A 147 4.96 -20.00 -35.23
CA PRO A 147 5.37 -21.40 -35.18
C PRO A 147 4.70 -22.16 -36.32
N THR A 148 5.49 -22.69 -37.25
CA THR A 148 5.01 -23.54 -38.35
C THR A 148 4.30 -24.77 -37.79
N VAL A 149 3.00 -24.86 -38.04
CA VAL A 149 2.18 -26.04 -37.73
C VAL A 149 2.04 -26.87 -39.01
N GLU A 150 2.55 -28.11 -39.00
CA GLU A 150 2.33 -29.03 -40.12
C GLU A 150 0.84 -29.36 -40.28
N PRO A 151 0.32 -29.49 -41.52
CA PRO A 151 -1.11 -29.61 -41.75
C PRO A 151 -1.61 -31.04 -41.55
N LEU A 152 -2.25 -31.32 -40.41
CA LEU A 152 -3.18 -32.46 -40.33
C LEU A 152 -4.47 -32.18 -41.11
N ALA A 153 -4.95 -33.21 -41.80
CA ALA A 153 -5.99 -33.14 -42.80
C ALA A 153 -7.41 -32.86 -42.24
N ALA A 154 -8.28 -32.42 -43.15
CA ALA A 154 -9.73 -32.26 -43.00
C ALA A 154 -10.42 -33.05 -44.14
N PRO A 155 -11.76 -33.27 -44.15
CA PRO A 155 -12.78 -32.64 -43.28
C PRO A 155 -13.91 -33.56 -42.75
N THR A 156 -14.68 -33.04 -41.78
CA THR A 156 -16.12 -33.31 -41.63
C THR A 156 -16.84 -32.10 -41.01
N ILE A 157 -18.15 -31.96 -41.23
CA ILE A 157 -18.90 -30.71 -41.05
C ILE A 157 -20.00 -30.82 -39.98
N ALA A 158 -20.01 -29.84 -39.04
CA ALA A 158 -21.13 -29.40 -38.18
C ALA A 158 -21.69 -30.40 -37.12
N PRO A 159 -22.40 -29.93 -36.06
CA PRO A 159 -22.89 -28.56 -35.80
C PRO A 159 -22.46 -27.94 -34.44
N ALA A 160 -22.81 -26.65 -34.28
CA ALA A 160 -22.92 -25.87 -33.04
C ALA A 160 -22.09 -26.28 -31.79
N GLY A 161 -21.02 -25.51 -31.52
CA GLY A 161 -20.54 -25.32 -30.14
C GLY A 161 -19.20 -25.93 -29.76
N ASP A 162 -18.11 -25.52 -30.42
CA ASP A 162 -16.76 -25.70 -29.89
C ASP A 162 -16.00 -24.35 -29.87
N SER A 163 -15.95 -23.71 -28.70
CA SER A 163 -15.21 -22.45 -28.52
C SER A 163 -13.70 -22.61 -28.76
N ALA A 164 -13.16 -23.83 -28.59
CA ALA A 164 -11.77 -24.15 -28.90
C ALA A 164 -11.47 -24.16 -30.41
N ALA A 165 -12.39 -24.67 -31.25
CA ALA A 165 -12.23 -24.64 -32.70
C ALA A 165 -12.30 -23.21 -33.25
N SER A 166 -13.24 -22.41 -32.72
CA SER A 166 -13.34 -20.97 -33.00
C SER A 166 -12.10 -20.20 -32.56
N ALA A 167 -11.51 -20.52 -31.40
CA ALA A 167 -10.26 -19.91 -30.93
C ALA A 167 -9.08 -20.18 -31.87
N VAL A 168 -8.93 -21.44 -32.34
CA VAL A 168 -7.90 -21.81 -33.33
C VAL A 168 -8.14 -21.12 -34.67
N ALA A 169 -9.40 -20.95 -35.10
CA ALA A 169 -9.74 -20.23 -36.33
C ALA A 169 -9.45 -18.71 -36.23
N ALA A 170 -9.67 -18.09 -35.06
CA ALA A 170 -9.29 -16.70 -34.81
C ALA A 170 -7.77 -16.52 -34.75
N PHE A 171 -7.06 -17.45 -34.11
CA PHE A 171 -5.59 -17.48 -34.06
C PHE A 171 -4.97 -17.51 -35.47
N LYS A 172 -5.43 -18.44 -36.32
CA LYS A 172 -4.97 -18.58 -37.71
C LYS A 172 -5.29 -17.38 -38.62
N LYS A 173 -6.13 -16.44 -38.17
CA LYS A 173 -6.45 -15.19 -38.87
C LYS A 173 -5.65 -13.98 -38.37
N GLY A 174 -4.78 -14.16 -37.37
CA GLY A 174 -4.08 -13.06 -36.70
C GLY A 174 -4.94 -12.27 -35.70
N ASN A 175 -6.18 -12.69 -35.44
CA ASN A 175 -7.07 -12.03 -34.47
C ASN A 175 -6.71 -12.46 -33.03
N TYR A 176 -5.51 -12.12 -32.58
CA TYR A 176 -4.96 -12.62 -31.30
C TYR A 176 -5.81 -12.21 -30.08
N THR A 177 -6.49 -11.05 -30.12
CA THR A 177 -7.45 -10.61 -29.08
C THR A 177 -8.63 -11.57 -28.94
N ASP A 178 -9.34 -11.83 -30.05
CA ASP A 178 -10.51 -12.72 -30.08
C ASP A 178 -10.08 -14.16 -29.73
N ALA A 179 -8.94 -14.59 -30.26
CA ALA A 179 -8.38 -15.90 -29.99
C ALA A 179 -8.07 -16.09 -28.49
N ALA A 180 -7.43 -15.10 -27.85
CA ALA A 180 -7.14 -15.14 -26.42
C ALA A 180 -8.41 -15.22 -25.54
N GLN A 181 -9.46 -14.48 -25.89
CA GLN A 181 -10.75 -14.52 -25.19
C GLN A 181 -11.44 -15.87 -25.36
N LEU A 182 -11.46 -16.41 -26.59
CA LEU A 182 -12.07 -17.71 -26.88
C LEU A 182 -11.32 -18.85 -26.19
N PHE A 183 -9.98 -18.88 -26.20
CA PHE A 183 -9.20 -19.85 -25.42
C PHE A 183 -9.43 -19.73 -23.91
N ALA A 184 -9.51 -18.50 -23.37
CA ALA A 184 -9.84 -18.29 -21.96
C ALA A 184 -11.24 -18.83 -21.60
N SER A 185 -12.22 -18.71 -22.51
CA SER A 185 -13.58 -19.24 -22.32
C SER A 185 -13.66 -20.78 -22.25
N VAL A 186 -12.71 -21.48 -22.89
CA VAL A 186 -12.58 -22.94 -22.82
C VAL A 186 -11.95 -23.38 -21.49
N GLY A 187 -10.99 -22.59 -21.00
CA GLY A 187 -10.23 -22.85 -19.78
C GLY A 187 -9.04 -23.81 -20.00
N GLY A 188 -7.89 -23.46 -19.43
CA GLY A 188 -6.62 -24.14 -19.69
C GLY A 188 -6.59 -25.65 -19.44
N ALA A 189 -7.41 -26.17 -18.52
CA ALA A 189 -7.50 -27.60 -18.25
C ALA A 189 -8.07 -28.41 -19.45
N LYS A 190 -8.91 -27.79 -20.29
CA LYS A 190 -9.59 -28.45 -21.43
C LYS A 190 -8.87 -28.25 -22.78
N LEU A 191 -7.77 -27.50 -22.80
CA LEU A 191 -7.00 -27.24 -24.01
C LEU A 191 -5.90 -28.30 -24.23
N THR A 192 -5.72 -28.70 -25.49
CA THR A 192 -4.58 -29.49 -25.98
C THR A 192 -3.26 -28.73 -25.80
N VAL A 193 -2.13 -29.41 -25.98
CA VAL A 193 -0.79 -28.79 -25.84
C VAL A 193 -0.58 -27.69 -26.88
N GLU A 194 -1.05 -27.93 -28.10
CA GLU A 194 -0.99 -27.05 -29.26
C GLU A 194 -1.90 -25.82 -29.05
N GLN A 195 -3.10 -26.02 -28.49
CA GLN A 195 -4.00 -24.92 -28.15
C GLN A 195 -3.47 -24.09 -26.96
N LYS A 196 -2.80 -24.70 -25.98
CA LYS A 196 -2.08 -23.98 -24.92
C LYS A 196 -0.95 -23.14 -25.49
N ALA A 197 -0.20 -23.65 -26.46
CA ALA A 197 0.83 -22.89 -27.18
C ALA A 197 0.23 -21.70 -27.95
N ALA A 198 -0.84 -21.90 -28.70
CA ALA A 198 -1.55 -20.82 -29.40
C ALA A 198 -2.09 -19.75 -28.41
N TRP A 199 -2.67 -20.17 -27.29
CA TRP A 199 -3.18 -19.25 -26.25
C TRP A 199 -2.06 -18.46 -25.56
N ALA A 200 -0.98 -19.14 -25.17
CA ALA A 200 0.19 -18.51 -24.58
C ALA A 200 0.85 -17.51 -25.56
N TYR A 201 0.96 -17.86 -26.84
CA TYR A 201 1.42 -16.93 -27.88
C TYR A 201 0.53 -15.68 -27.95
N CYS A 202 -0.81 -15.83 -27.96
CA CYS A 202 -1.72 -14.67 -27.97
C CYS A 202 -1.48 -13.76 -26.76
N ARG A 203 -1.39 -14.32 -25.55
CA ARG A 203 -1.14 -13.54 -24.32
C ARG A 203 0.22 -12.83 -24.38
N ILE A 204 1.28 -13.50 -24.80
CA ILE A 204 2.62 -12.92 -24.96
C ILE A 204 2.61 -11.80 -26.02
N LYS A 205 1.95 -12.00 -27.16
CA LYS A 205 1.85 -11.00 -28.24
C LYS A 205 1.08 -9.75 -27.80
N LEU A 206 -0.08 -9.91 -27.17
CA LEU A 206 -0.89 -8.81 -26.65
C LEU A 206 -0.20 -8.07 -25.49
N SER A 207 0.61 -8.76 -24.69
CA SER A 207 1.50 -8.14 -23.71
C SER A 207 2.65 -7.37 -24.36
N ALA A 208 3.25 -7.90 -25.42
CA ALA A 208 4.28 -7.19 -26.19
C ALA A 208 3.73 -5.88 -26.77
N ASP A 209 2.54 -5.91 -27.36
CA ASP A 209 1.92 -4.74 -27.97
C ASP A 209 1.57 -3.66 -26.93
N ARG A 210 1.11 -4.06 -25.74
CA ARG A 210 0.93 -3.15 -24.59
C ARG A 210 2.26 -2.53 -24.12
N VAL A 211 3.28 -3.35 -23.89
CA VAL A 211 4.60 -2.90 -23.38
C VAL A 211 5.36 -2.04 -24.40
N ASN A 212 5.16 -2.29 -25.69
CA ASN A 212 5.78 -1.52 -26.77
C ASN A 212 5.00 -0.25 -27.15
N SER A 213 3.77 -0.06 -26.65
CA SER A 213 3.04 1.19 -26.85
C SER A 213 3.81 2.38 -26.25
N PRO A 214 3.87 3.53 -26.94
CA PRO A 214 4.41 4.77 -26.37
C PRO A 214 3.56 5.30 -25.20
N SER A 215 2.35 4.77 -25.00
CA SER A 215 1.48 5.08 -23.86
C SER A 215 1.60 4.09 -22.69
N CYS A 216 2.59 3.20 -22.70
CA CYS A 216 2.76 2.20 -21.63
C CYS A 216 3.23 2.86 -20.32
N ASP A 217 2.34 2.97 -19.35
CA ASP A 217 2.70 3.34 -17.97
C ASP A 217 3.17 2.13 -17.15
N ALA A 218 3.63 2.39 -15.92
CA ALA A 218 4.15 1.35 -15.03
C ALA A 218 3.09 0.31 -14.62
N VAL A 219 1.81 0.70 -14.56
CA VAL A 219 0.69 -0.20 -14.22
C VAL A 219 0.39 -1.15 -15.39
N THR A 220 0.37 -0.62 -16.61
CA THR A 220 0.25 -1.39 -17.86
C THR A 220 1.42 -2.37 -17.99
N ALA A 221 2.65 -1.92 -17.74
CA ALA A 221 3.83 -2.77 -17.73
C ALA A 221 3.74 -3.89 -16.67
N ALA A 222 3.32 -3.58 -15.43
CA ALA A 222 3.12 -4.56 -14.38
C ALA A 222 2.02 -5.60 -14.72
N SER A 223 0.93 -5.17 -15.38
CA SER A 223 -0.11 -6.09 -15.87
C SER A 223 0.43 -7.06 -16.93
N ALA A 224 1.28 -6.56 -17.84
CA ALA A 224 1.92 -7.37 -18.86
C ALA A 224 2.95 -8.35 -18.27
N VAL A 225 3.67 -7.97 -17.21
CA VAL A 225 4.54 -8.88 -16.44
C VAL A 225 3.77 -10.08 -15.90
N GLN A 226 2.59 -9.86 -15.31
CA GLN A 226 1.74 -10.94 -14.82
C GLN A 226 1.23 -11.82 -15.98
N ASP A 227 0.65 -11.21 -17.02
CA ASP A 227 0.10 -11.93 -18.18
C ASP A 227 1.14 -12.83 -18.86
N VAL A 228 2.38 -12.36 -19.01
CA VAL A 228 3.50 -13.12 -19.59
C VAL A 228 3.94 -14.24 -18.64
N THR A 229 4.02 -13.97 -17.34
CA THR A 229 4.39 -15.00 -16.34
C THR A 229 3.41 -16.17 -16.36
N GLU A 230 2.11 -15.90 -16.36
CA GLU A 230 1.08 -16.93 -16.44
C GLU A 230 1.07 -17.64 -17.81
N ALA A 231 1.28 -16.91 -18.91
CA ALA A 231 1.39 -17.50 -20.25
C ALA A 231 2.56 -18.50 -20.33
N LEU A 232 3.71 -18.18 -19.72
CA LEU A 232 4.87 -19.07 -19.66
C LEU A 232 4.61 -20.31 -18.80
N GLN A 233 3.82 -20.20 -17.72
CA GLN A 233 3.43 -21.35 -16.89
C GLN A 233 2.49 -22.33 -17.62
N LEU A 234 1.71 -21.86 -18.61
CA LEU A 234 0.87 -22.73 -19.43
C LEU A 234 1.66 -23.62 -20.41
N VAL A 235 2.88 -23.22 -20.77
CA VAL A 235 3.72 -23.91 -21.77
C VAL A 235 5.19 -24.07 -21.33
N PRO A 236 5.46 -24.83 -20.25
CA PRO A 236 6.81 -25.05 -19.75
C PRO A 236 7.72 -25.81 -20.76
N GLN A 237 7.13 -26.52 -21.72
CA GLN A 237 7.84 -27.34 -22.70
C GLN A 237 8.20 -26.61 -24.01
N SER A 238 7.69 -25.39 -24.25
CA SER A 238 7.94 -24.65 -25.50
C SER A 238 9.14 -23.71 -25.38
N ALA A 239 10.32 -24.16 -25.79
CA ALA A 239 11.57 -23.41 -25.66
C ALA A 239 11.53 -22.01 -26.32
N ASP A 240 10.89 -21.89 -27.48
CA ASP A 240 10.81 -20.62 -28.21
C ASP A 240 9.89 -19.61 -27.51
N LEU A 241 8.71 -20.05 -27.05
CA LEU A 241 7.81 -19.20 -26.26
C LEU A 241 8.43 -18.81 -24.92
N GLN A 242 9.18 -19.72 -24.28
CA GLN A 242 9.95 -19.41 -23.07
C GLN A 242 10.99 -18.31 -23.34
N LYS A 243 11.77 -18.42 -24.41
CA LYS A 243 12.79 -17.43 -24.77
C LYS A 243 12.18 -16.05 -25.05
N VAL A 244 11.13 -15.99 -25.88
CA VAL A 244 10.44 -14.73 -26.23
C VAL A 244 9.75 -14.12 -25.02
N GLY A 245 9.00 -14.93 -24.26
CA GLY A 245 8.32 -14.47 -23.05
C GLY A 245 9.29 -13.98 -21.98
N GLN A 246 10.43 -14.63 -21.77
CA GLN A 246 11.46 -14.17 -20.82
C GLN A 246 12.12 -12.84 -21.25
N GLN A 247 12.32 -12.62 -22.55
CA GLN A 247 12.81 -11.32 -23.06
C GLN A 247 11.79 -10.21 -22.83
N LEU A 248 10.52 -10.46 -23.16
CA LEU A 248 9.42 -9.52 -22.90
C LEU A 248 9.24 -9.26 -21.40
N LEU A 249 9.35 -10.29 -20.56
CA LEU A 249 9.23 -10.19 -19.11
C LEU A 249 10.29 -9.23 -18.55
N LYS A 250 11.55 -9.34 -18.99
CA LYS A 250 12.63 -8.41 -18.61
C LYS A 250 12.34 -6.98 -19.05
N ALA A 251 11.88 -6.77 -20.30
CA ALA A 251 11.54 -5.44 -20.81
C ALA A 251 10.35 -4.82 -20.07
N ALA A 252 9.33 -5.61 -19.76
CA ALA A 252 8.16 -5.19 -19.01
C ALA A 252 8.50 -4.88 -17.54
N GLN A 253 9.37 -5.68 -16.90
CA GLN A 253 9.88 -5.42 -15.55
C GLN A 253 10.72 -4.12 -15.50
N ALA A 254 11.56 -3.88 -16.52
CA ALA A 254 12.32 -2.64 -16.62
C ALA A 254 11.41 -1.40 -16.75
N LYS A 255 10.34 -1.48 -17.56
CA LYS A 255 9.36 -0.39 -17.70
C LYS A 255 8.40 -0.23 -16.51
N ALA A 256 8.12 -1.31 -15.77
CA ALA A 256 7.30 -1.24 -14.54
C ALA A 256 8.06 -0.57 -13.38
N GLY A 257 9.40 -0.64 -13.37
CA GLY A 257 10.20 -0.21 -12.23
C GLY A 257 9.79 -0.96 -10.96
N SER A 258 9.89 -0.30 -9.80
CA SER A 258 9.47 -0.88 -8.51
C SER A 258 7.94 -1.01 -8.33
N ALA A 259 7.13 -0.76 -9.37
CA ALA A 259 5.70 -1.02 -9.35
C ALA A 259 5.43 -2.53 -9.42
N LYS A 260 5.46 -3.17 -8.25
CA LYS A 260 5.21 -4.61 -8.10
C LYS A 260 3.78 -4.93 -8.55
N ALA A 261 3.63 -5.86 -9.49
CA ALA A 261 2.33 -6.39 -9.89
C ALA A 261 1.58 -6.95 -8.68
N VAL A 262 0.24 -6.85 -8.69
CA VAL A 262 -0.63 -7.38 -7.63
C VAL A 262 -0.64 -8.91 -7.69
N THR A 263 0.40 -9.54 -7.13
CA THR A 263 0.54 -10.99 -7.10
C THR A 263 -0.69 -11.64 -6.44
N PRO A 264 -1.43 -12.54 -7.13
CA PRO A 264 -2.41 -13.37 -6.45
C PRO A 264 -1.68 -14.23 -5.41
N VAL A 265 -2.13 -14.13 -4.15
CA VAL A 265 -1.50 -14.86 -3.05
C VAL A 265 -2.01 -16.30 -3.10
N VAL A 266 -1.13 -17.22 -3.50
CA VAL A 266 -1.37 -18.66 -3.36
C VAL A 266 -1.21 -19.03 -1.89
N SER A 267 -2.28 -18.84 -1.10
CA SER A 267 -2.40 -19.40 0.24
C SER A 267 -2.61 -20.92 0.15
N ALA A 268 -2.10 -21.67 1.13
CA ALA A 268 -2.41 -23.08 1.27
C ALA A 268 -3.92 -23.29 1.49
N ALA A 269 -4.46 -24.44 1.05
CA ALA A 269 -5.89 -24.69 0.87
C ALA A 269 -6.75 -24.83 2.15
N GLY A 270 -6.36 -24.20 3.27
CA GLY A 270 -7.11 -24.13 4.51
C GLY A 270 -7.07 -22.75 5.20
N ASP A 271 -6.52 -21.73 4.52
CA ASP A 271 -6.15 -20.43 5.14
C ASP A 271 -6.99 -19.25 4.62
N VAL A 272 -8.21 -19.55 4.18
CA VAL A 272 -9.17 -18.62 3.57
C VAL A 272 -10.56 -18.79 4.20
N VAL A 273 -11.19 -17.67 4.58
CA VAL A 273 -12.63 -17.59 4.90
C VAL A 273 -13.34 -16.98 3.70
N GLU A 274 -14.32 -17.68 3.12
CA GLU A 274 -15.13 -17.14 2.02
C GLU A 274 -16.54 -16.73 2.48
N THR A 275 -17.04 -15.63 1.91
CA THR A 275 -18.44 -15.18 1.98
C THR A 275 -19.00 -15.04 0.57
N ASP A 276 -20.20 -14.48 0.42
CA ASP A 276 -20.80 -14.21 -0.90
C ASP A 276 -19.94 -13.30 -1.78
N SER A 277 -19.41 -12.22 -1.20
CA SER A 277 -18.67 -11.16 -1.91
C SER A 277 -17.16 -11.15 -1.64
N PHE A 278 -16.64 -11.93 -0.69
CA PHE A 278 -15.24 -11.85 -0.25
C PHE A 278 -14.53 -13.21 -0.13
N ARG A 279 -13.19 -13.17 -0.23
CA ARG A 279 -12.26 -14.23 0.16
C ARG A 279 -11.19 -13.65 1.06
N VAL A 280 -11.15 -14.04 2.33
CA VAL A 280 -10.27 -13.46 3.36
C VAL A 280 -9.13 -14.42 3.66
N HIS A 281 -7.94 -14.10 3.16
CA HIS A 281 -6.68 -14.80 3.42
C HIS A 281 -6.14 -14.34 4.78
N HIS A 282 -6.23 -15.20 5.80
CA HIS A 282 -6.04 -14.79 7.19
C HIS A 282 -4.73 -15.25 7.84
N GLY A 283 -3.87 -15.98 7.12
CA GLY A 283 -2.48 -16.23 7.53
C GLY A 283 -2.33 -16.99 8.86
N GLY A 284 -3.22 -17.93 9.14
CA GLY A 284 -3.28 -18.72 10.38
C GLY A 284 -4.26 -18.21 11.43
N ASP A 285 -4.65 -16.92 11.44
CA ASP A 285 -5.61 -16.39 12.42
C ASP A 285 -7.05 -16.45 11.87
N ARG A 286 -7.69 -17.62 12.02
CA ARG A 286 -9.06 -17.83 11.55
C ARG A 286 -10.07 -16.90 12.24
N ALA A 287 -9.89 -16.59 13.53
CA ALA A 287 -10.84 -15.77 14.27
C ALA A 287 -10.83 -14.31 13.76
N LEU A 288 -9.65 -13.78 13.48
CA LEU A 288 -9.50 -12.50 12.79
C LEU A 288 -10.08 -12.57 11.37
N GLY A 289 -9.84 -13.67 10.63
CA GLY A 289 -10.39 -13.90 9.29
C GLY A 289 -11.92 -13.86 9.26
N GLU A 290 -12.60 -14.54 10.19
CA GLU A 290 -14.07 -14.54 10.32
C GLU A 290 -14.60 -13.17 10.77
N SER A 291 -13.91 -12.48 11.67
CA SER A 291 -14.25 -11.11 12.09
C SER A 291 -14.19 -10.13 10.91
N VAL A 292 -13.09 -10.15 10.14
CA VAL A 292 -12.90 -9.32 8.94
C VAL A 292 -13.92 -9.67 7.85
N ALA A 293 -14.22 -10.96 7.62
CA ALA A 293 -15.20 -11.40 6.64
C ALA A 293 -16.61 -10.87 6.95
N ASN A 294 -17.06 -11.01 8.19
CA ASN A 294 -18.36 -10.52 8.65
C ASN A 294 -18.44 -8.97 8.58
N ALA A 295 -17.38 -8.29 9.02
CA ALA A 295 -17.28 -6.83 8.93
C ALA A 295 -17.25 -6.31 7.48
N ALA A 296 -16.65 -7.06 6.56
CA ALA A 296 -16.58 -6.70 5.14
C ALA A 296 -17.96 -6.77 4.45
N GLU A 297 -18.76 -7.82 4.70
CA GLU A 297 -20.13 -7.89 4.16
C GLU A 297 -21.04 -6.80 4.77
N ALA A 298 -20.98 -6.60 6.08
CA ALA A 298 -21.74 -5.56 6.76
C ALA A 298 -21.36 -4.14 6.28
N GLY A 299 -20.05 -3.86 6.20
CA GLY A 299 -19.52 -2.60 5.69
C GLY A 299 -19.87 -2.37 4.22
N ARG A 300 -19.77 -3.40 3.37
CA ARG A 300 -20.16 -3.32 1.94
C ARG A 300 -21.61 -2.88 1.84
N LYS A 301 -22.52 -3.54 2.56
CA LYS A 301 -23.93 -3.19 2.59
C LYS A 301 -24.14 -1.74 3.04
N GLN A 302 -23.55 -1.34 4.17
CA GLN A 302 -23.68 0.01 4.73
C GLN A 302 -23.17 1.11 3.78
N ILE A 303 -22.03 0.88 3.12
CA ILE A 303 -21.43 1.85 2.19
C ILE A 303 -22.29 1.97 0.92
N PHE A 304 -22.79 0.87 0.35
CA PHE A 304 -23.74 0.93 -0.77
C PHE A 304 -25.03 1.66 -0.36
N GLU A 305 -25.63 1.31 0.77
CA GLU A 305 -26.86 1.92 1.28
C GLU A 305 -26.72 3.43 1.44
N ARG A 306 -25.59 3.90 2.00
CA ARG A 306 -25.27 5.32 2.16
C ARG A 306 -25.17 6.10 0.85
N TRP A 307 -24.56 5.52 -0.19
CA TRP A 307 -24.21 6.25 -1.43
C TRP A 307 -25.11 5.97 -2.64
N SER A 308 -25.87 4.89 -2.62
CA SER A 308 -26.65 4.42 -3.79
C SER A 308 -27.95 3.70 -3.45
N GLY A 309 -28.25 3.44 -2.17
CA GLY A 309 -29.28 2.49 -1.77
C GLY A 309 -28.74 1.06 -1.73
N ALA A 310 -29.63 0.09 -1.52
CA ALA A 310 -29.25 -1.30 -1.27
C ALA A 310 -28.24 -1.85 -2.31
N PRO A 311 -27.22 -2.61 -1.89
CA PRO A 311 -26.28 -3.24 -2.81
C PRO A 311 -27.03 -4.15 -3.80
N GLY A 312 -26.47 -4.31 -5.00
CA GLY A 312 -26.86 -5.37 -5.90
C GLY A 312 -26.49 -6.77 -5.37
N GLY A 313 -26.54 -7.77 -6.24
CA GLY A 313 -26.09 -9.13 -5.90
C GLY A 313 -24.65 -9.19 -5.38
N ALA A 314 -24.27 -10.38 -4.90
CA ALA A 314 -22.90 -10.68 -4.46
C ALA A 314 -21.85 -10.25 -5.50
N TRP A 315 -20.70 -9.76 -5.03
CA TRP A 315 -19.65 -9.34 -5.97
C TRP A 315 -19.09 -10.52 -6.77
N GLN A 316 -19.13 -10.38 -8.10
CA GLN A 316 -18.44 -11.26 -9.03
C GLN A 316 -17.52 -10.41 -9.92
N PRO A 317 -16.19 -10.66 -9.93
CA PRO A 317 -15.47 -11.53 -9.00
C PRO A 317 -15.56 -11.03 -7.55
N LYS A 318 -15.42 -11.96 -6.59
CA LYS A 318 -15.27 -11.65 -5.15
C LYS A 318 -14.07 -10.74 -4.91
N CYS A 319 -14.09 -9.99 -3.82
CA CYS A 319 -12.95 -9.20 -3.36
C CYS A 319 -12.02 -10.02 -2.47
N ASP A 320 -10.74 -10.05 -2.82
CA ASP A 320 -9.70 -10.70 -2.02
C ASP A 320 -9.26 -9.77 -0.89
N ILE A 321 -9.39 -10.19 0.36
CA ILE A 321 -8.83 -9.48 1.51
C ILE A 321 -7.62 -10.27 1.99
N VAL A 322 -6.43 -9.66 2.00
CA VAL A 322 -5.19 -10.30 2.45
C VAL A 322 -4.73 -9.63 3.74
N ILE A 323 -4.65 -10.42 4.82
CA ILE A 323 -4.22 -9.96 6.13
C ILE A 323 -2.73 -10.27 6.30
N HIS A 324 -1.92 -9.22 6.48
CA HIS A 324 -0.48 -9.30 6.68
C HIS A 324 -0.15 -9.20 8.17
N THR A 325 0.71 -10.09 8.68
CA THR A 325 0.96 -10.19 10.13
C THR A 325 1.64 -8.97 10.75
N THR A 326 2.42 -8.21 9.97
CA THR A 326 3.10 -6.98 10.41
C THR A 326 3.21 -5.96 9.27
N GLY A 327 3.50 -4.69 9.62
CA GLY A 327 3.85 -3.65 8.65
C GLY A 327 5.00 -4.01 7.70
N ASP A 328 6.01 -4.77 8.16
CA ASP A 328 7.13 -5.20 7.31
C ASP A 328 6.71 -6.27 6.29
N VAL A 329 5.88 -7.23 6.72
CA VAL A 329 5.31 -8.26 5.83
C VAL A 329 4.40 -7.61 4.79
N TYR A 330 3.54 -6.70 5.23
CA TYR A 330 2.70 -5.86 4.37
C TYR A 330 3.54 -5.12 3.33
N ALA A 331 4.58 -4.40 3.75
CA ALA A 331 5.43 -3.62 2.86
C ALA A 331 6.18 -4.51 1.85
N LYS A 332 6.75 -5.63 2.30
CA LYS A 332 7.44 -6.59 1.43
C LYS A 332 6.50 -7.24 0.42
N ALA A 333 5.26 -7.56 0.82
CA ALA A 333 4.26 -8.16 -0.05
C ALA A 333 3.77 -7.17 -1.12
N THR A 334 3.36 -5.98 -0.69
CA THR A 334 2.60 -4.99 -1.48
C THR A 334 3.45 -3.92 -2.17
N GLY A 335 4.71 -3.71 -1.74
CA GLY A 335 5.54 -2.58 -2.16
C GLY A 335 5.14 -1.23 -1.56
N LYS A 336 4.19 -1.21 -0.62
CA LYS A 336 3.69 0.00 0.04
C LYS A 336 4.49 0.31 1.32
N PRO A 337 4.57 1.58 1.77
CA PRO A 337 5.16 1.93 3.07
C PRO A 337 4.55 1.15 4.25
N ALA A 338 5.41 0.61 5.11
CA ALA A 338 5.04 -0.16 6.31
C ALA A 338 4.17 0.63 7.31
N ALA A 339 4.19 1.97 7.24
CA ALA A 339 3.40 2.85 8.08
C ALA A 339 1.90 2.89 7.71
N MET A 340 1.51 2.51 6.49
CA MET A 340 0.09 2.46 6.13
C MET A 340 -0.60 1.25 6.79
N THR A 341 -1.89 1.39 7.11
CA THR A 341 -2.66 0.32 7.79
C THR A 341 -3.41 -0.61 6.83
N GLY A 342 -3.65 -0.14 5.61
CA GLY A 342 -4.13 -0.95 4.50
C GLY A 342 -3.98 -0.23 3.16
N HIS A 343 -4.39 -0.90 2.08
CA HIS A 343 -4.74 -0.25 0.81
C HIS A 343 -5.72 -1.11 0.00
N ALA A 344 -6.58 -0.48 -0.79
CA ALA A 344 -7.38 -1.13 -1.82
C ALA A 344 -6.71 -1.10 -3.21
N SER A 345 -7.02 -2.11 -4.04
CA SER A 345 -6.68 -2.19 -5.46
C SER A 345 -7.87 -2.74 -6.24
N VAL A 346 -8.33 -2.03 -7.28
CA VAL A 346 -9.41 -2.48 -8.18
C VAL A 346 -8.95 -2.37 -9.62
N SER A 347 -9.12 -3.43 -10.39
CA SER A 347 -8.91 -3.43 -11.85
C SER A 347 -10.26 -3.38 -12.54
N LEU A 348 -10.45 -2.41 -13.45
CA LEU A 348 -11.66 -2.26 -14.26
C LEU A 348 -11.38 -2.62 -15.72
N THR A 349 -12.33 -3.29 -16.37
CA THR A 349 -12.34 -3.50 -17.83
C THR A 349 -13.76 -3.26 -18.32
N ASN A 350 -13.93 -2.42 -19.34
CA ASN A 350 -15.26 -2.03 -19.85
C ASN A 350 -16.23 -1.58 -18.73
N LYS A 351 -15.72 -0.77 -17.79
CA LYS A 351 -16.48 -0.22 -16.64
C LYS A 351 -17.04 -1.29 -15.68
N ARG A 352 -16.43 -2.47 -15.64
CA ARG A 352 -16.74 -3.55 -14.69
C ARG A 352 -15.46 -4.01 -14.02
N ALA A 353 -15.49 -4.28 -12.72
CA ALA A 353 -14.33 -4.80 -12.04
C ALA A 353 -14.00 -6.23 -12.48
N THR A 354 -12.73 -6.47 -12.83
CA THR A 354 -12.15 -7.77 -13.18
C THR A 354 -11.26 -8.32 -12.07
N ALA A 355 -10.84 -7.47 -11.13
CA ALA A 355 -10.24 -7.86 -9.86
C ALA A 355 -10.56 -6.80 -8.78
N ARG A 356 -10.77 -7.24 -7.54
CA ARG A 356 -10.92 -6.40 -6.35
C ARG A 356 -10.04 -6.98 -5.26
N ARG A 357 -9.22 -6.15 -4.61
CA ARG A 357 -8.34 -6.56 -3.52
C ARG A 357 -8.25 -5.49 -2.44
N ILE A 358 -8.14 -5.92 -1.21
CA ILE A 358 -7.78 -5.12 -0.04
C ILE A 358 -6.63 -5.83 0.67
N ASP A 359 -5.55 -5.12 0.98
CA ASP A 359 -4.49 -5.61 1.87
C ASP A 359 -4.60 -4.88 3.21
N LEU A 360 -4.65 -5.61 4.32
CA LEU A 360 -4.74 -5.09 5.68
C LEU A 360 -3.58 -5.58 6.55
N ARG A 361 -3.35 -4.90 7.67
CA ARG A 361 -2.39 -5.29 8.70
C ARG A 361 -3.07 -5.87 9.94
N ALA A 362 -2.62 -7.04 10.39
CA ALA A 362 -3.06 -7.65 11.65
C ALA A 362 -2.52 -6.92 12.89
N ASP A 363 -1.39 -6.22 12.76
CA ASP A 363 -0.80 -5.42 13.84
C ASP A 363 -1.43 -4.01 13.99
N ASP A 364 -2.44 -3.68 13.18
CA ASP A 364 -3.32 -2.53 13.41
C ASP A 364 -4.53 -2.95 14.25
N THR A 365 -4.58 -2.52 15.51
CA THR A 365 -5.72 -2.79 16.42
C THR A 365 -7.02 -2.11 15.95
N ALA A 366 -6.95 -1.15 15.03
CA ALA A 366 -8.09 -0.51 14.40
C ALA A 366 -8.37 -1.04 12.97
N ALA A 367 -7.79 -2.18 12.58
CA ALA A 367 -7.96 -2.73 11.23
C ALA A 367 -9.43 -2.93 10.85
N VAL A 368 -10.25 -3.49 11.75
CA VAL A 368 -11.68 -3.75 11.49
C VAL A 368 -12.53 -2.48 11.56
N SER A 369 -12.21 -1.54 12.46
CA SER A 369 -13.02 -0.33 12.71
C SER A 369 -12.68 0.85 11.81
N ASN A 370 -11.47 0.92 11.25
CA ASN A 370 -10.96 2.06 10.49
C ASN A 370 -10.35 1.67 9.14
N ALA A 371 -9.38 0.74 9.11
CA ALA A 371 -8.69 0.41 7.85
C ALA A 371 -9.62 -0.29 6.85
N LEU A 372 -10.29 -1.37 7.26
CA LEU A 372 -11.24 -2.13 6.45
C LEU A 372 -12.35 -1.25 5.85
N PRO A 373 -13.12 -0.45 6.61
CA PRO A 373 -14.18 0.38 6.01
C PRO A 373 -13.64 1.47 5.07
N ARG A 374 -12.43 1.99 5.31
CA ARG A 374 -11.77 2.94 4.39
C ARG A 374 -11.42 2.28 3.06
N GLU A 375 -10.68 1.17 3.10
CA GLU A 375 -10.29 0.43 1.90
C GLU A 375 -11.50 -0.13 1.14
N LEU A 376 -12.50 -0.62 1.87
CA LEU A 376 -13.76 -1.08 1.29
C LEU A 376 -14.56 0.05 0.63
N THR A 377 -14.48 1.27 1.15
CA THR A 377 -15.08 2.44 0.49
C THR A 377 -14.43 2.69 -0.86
N HIS A 378 -13.11 2.62 -0.98
CA HIS A 378 -12.43 2.73 -2.27
C HIS A 378 -12.86 1.63 -3.26
N VAL A 379 -13.07 0.39 -2.79
CA VAL A 379 -13.61 -0.70 -3.64
C VAL A 379 -15.04 -0.42 -4.11
N VAL A 380 -15.92 0.08 -3.23
CA VAL A 380 -17.30 0.46 -3.61
C VAL A 380 -17.31 1.66 -4.56
N LEU A 381 -16.45 2.66 -4.35
CA LEU A 381 -16.35 3.83 -5.22
C LEU A 381 -15.95 3.44 -6.66
N ALA A 382 -15.09 2.44 -6.85
CA ALA A 382 -14.74 1.93 -8.17
C ALA A 382 -15.93 1.32 -8.94
N ASP A 383 -16.92 0.73 -8.24
CA ASP A 383 -18.18 0.30 -8.84
C ASP A 383 -19.15 1.47 -9.08
N LEU A 384 -19.24 2.42 -8.13
CA LEU A 384 -20.17 3.56 -8.20
C LEU A 384 -19.76 4.64 -9.21
N PHE A 385 -18.48 4.71 -9.56
CA PHE A 385 -17.85 5.70 -10.43
C PHE A 385 -16.99 5.02 -11.53
N ALA A 386 -17.47 3.91 -12.07
CA ALA A 386 -16.74 3.07 -13.03
C ALA A 386 -16.39 3.75 -14.38
N ASP A 387 -16.97 4.91 -14.67
CA ASP A 387 -16.59 5.77 -15.80
C ASP A 387 -15.26 6.51 -15.54
N LYS A 388 -15.12 7.09 -14.34
CA LYS A 388 -13.98 7.90 -13.92
C LYS A 388 -14.04 8.10 -12.39
N PRO A 389 -12.93 7.88 -11.66
CA PRO A 389 -12.91 8.02 -10.21
C PRO A 389 -13.28 9.45 -9.75
N PRO A 390 -13.85 9.62 -8.53
CA PRO A 390 -13.99 10.93 -7.92
C PRO A 390 -12.64 11.66 -7.74
N PRO A 391 -12.66 12.99 -7.56
CA PRO A 391 -11.48 13.74 -7.11
C PRO A 391 -10.91 13.17 -5.80
N LYS A 392 -9.59 13.14 -5.66
CA LYS A 392 -8.92 12.47 -4.53
C LYS A 392 -9.36 12.95 -3.16
N TRP A 393 -9.61 14.25 -2.99
CA TRP A 393 -10.12 14.79 -1.72
C TRP A 393 -11.49 14.19 -1.33
N ALA A 394 -12.34 13.89 -2.31
CA ALA A 394 -13.65 13.30 -2.10
C ALA A 394 -13.54 11.79 -1.82
N GLU A 395 -12.67 11.07 -2.54
CA GLU A 395 -12.40 9.65 -2.27
C GLU A 395 -11.95 9.44 -0.81
N GLU A 396 -10.92 10.19 -0.38
CA GLU A 396 -10.37 10.11 0.99
C GLU A 396 -11.38 10.60 2.04
N GLY A 397 -12.11 11.68 1.75
CA GLY A 397 -13.15 12.19 2.63
C GLY A 397 -14.28 11.17 2.86
N MET A 398 -14.76 10.53 1.78
CA MET A 398 -15.79 9.48 1.87
C MET A 398 -15.27 8.24 2.61
N ALA A 399 -14.03 7.82 2.35
CA ALA A 399 -13.44 6.63 2.93
C ALA A 399 -13.13 6.79 4.43
N ILE A 400 -12.61 7.94 4.86
CA ILE A 400 -12.41 8.24 6.29
C ILE A 400 -13.75 8.40 7.02
N LEU A 401 -14.78 8.97 6.38
CA LEU A 401 -16.13 9.08 6.95
C LEU A 401 -16.87 7.73 7.05
N ALA A 402 -16.28 6.61 6.62
CA ALA A 402 -16.75 5.25 6.87
C ALA A 402 -16.09 4.60 8.11
N GLY A 403 -15.01 5.18 8.64
CA GLY A 403 -14.34 4.72 9.86
C GLY A 403 -15.09 5.09 11.15
N SER A 404 -14.46 4.82 12.30
CA SER A 404 -15.07 5.05 13.61
C SER A 404 -15.28 6.55 13.93
N PRO A 405 -16.22 6.90 14.83
CA PRO A 405 -16.41 8.27 15.29
C PRO A 405 -15.13 8.91 15.86
N GLU A 406 -14.26 8.12 16.48
CA GLU A 406 -12.98 8.54 17.05
C GLU A 406 -11.95 8.87 15.95
N GLU A 407 -11.93 8.08 14.86
CA GLU A 407 -11.14 8.38 13.67
C GLU A 407 -11.60 9.69 13.01
N ILE A 408 -12.89 9.85 12.75
CA ILE A 408 -13.44 11.10 12.19
C ILE A 408 -13.09 12.29 13.11
N SER A 409 -13.26 12.11 14.42
CA SER A 409 -12.93 13.09 15.46
C SER A 409 -11.44 13.43 15.56
N ARG A 410 -10.53 12.58 15.05
CA ARG A 410 -9.09 12.89 14.96
C ARG A 410 -8.86 13.95 13.88
N TYR A 411 -9.49 13.82 12.72
CA TYR A 411 -9.35 14.76 11.61
C TYR A 411 -10.03 16.10 11.90
N THR A 412 -11.24 16.10 12.43
CA THR A 412 -11.99 17.34 12.74
C THR A 412 -11.32 18.16 13.86
N ARG A 413 -10.82 17.53 14.93
CA ARG A 413 -10.05 18.24 15.97
C ARG A 413 -8.70 18.77 15.50
N THR A 414 -8.11 18.15 14.47
CA THR A 414 -6.82 18.59 13.91
C THR A 414 -6.99 19.74 12.91
N LEU A 415 -8.17 19.89 12.28
CA LEU A 415 -8.45 20.91 11.27
C LEU A 415 -8.13 22.35 11.73
N PRO A 416 -8.49 22.84 12.94
CA PRO A 416 -8.14 24.20 13.38
C PRO A 416 -6.64 24.40 13.59
N ARG A 417 -5.88 23.35 13.89
CA ARG A 417 -4.41 23.40 13.91
C ARG A 417 -3.88 23.58 12.48
N CYS A 418 -4.28 22.72 11.55
CA CYS A 418 -3.92 22.83 10.13
C CYS A 418 -4.28 24.20 9.53
N ALA A 419 -5.38 24.83 9.99
CA ALA A 419 -5.75 26.19 9.59
C ALA A 419 -4.76 27.26 10.08
N ARG A 420 -4.36 27.21 11.36
CA ARG A 420 -3.37 28.14 11.94
C ARG A 420 -1.98 27.96 11.33
N ASP A 421 -1.60 26.72 11.07
CA ASP A 421 -0.27 26.35 10.57
C ASP A 421 -0.16 26.50 9.04
N ASN A 422 -1.18 27.09 8.39
CA ASN A 422 -1.26 27.30 6.94
C ASN A 422 -1.09 26.00 6.11
N GLU A 423 -1.53 24.87 6.66
CA GLU A 423 -1.53 23.57 5.96
C GLU A 423 -2.73 23.41 5.00
N LEU A 424 -3.80 24.18 5.19
CA LEU A 424 -5.00 24.13 4.35
C LEU A 424 -4.76 24.76 2.96
N ARG A 425 -5.53 24.28 1.98
CA ARG A 425 -5.54 24.81 0.61
C ARG A 425 -6.79 25.65 0.36
N ASN A 426 -6.74 26.53 -0.65
CA ASN A 426 -7.96 27.12 -1.21
C ASN A 426 -8.84 25.99 -1.79
N LEU A 427 -10.17 26.07 -1.71
CA LEU A 427 -11.03 24.97 -2.19
C LEU A 427 -10.92 24.74 -3.69
N ALA A 428 -10.68 25.78 -4.50
CA ALA A 428 -10.43 25.59 -5.93
C ALA A 428 -9.15 24.76 -6.17
N ALA A 429 -8.09 25.02 -5.41
CA ALA A 429 -6.84 24.25 -5.49
C ALA A 429 -6.98 22.82 -4.93
N LEU A 430 -7.89 22.58 -3.98
CA LEU A 430 -8.22 21.23 -3.49
C LEU A 430 -9.02 20.44 -4.53
N PHE A 431 -9.98 21.09 -5.20
CA PHE A 431 -10.89 20.45 -6.15
C PHE A 431 -10.21 20.09 -7.47
N GLU A 432 -9.25 20.90 -7.93
CA GLU A 432 -8.44 20.64 -9.13
C GLU A 432 -7.24 19.69 -8.87
N LEU A 433 -7.08 19.18 -7.65
CA LEU A 433 -5.94 18.35 -7.28
C LEU A 433 -6.07 16.92 -7.87
N LYS A 434 -5.15 16.59 -8.80
CA LYS A 434 -5.15 15.30 -9.51
C LYS A 434 -4.47 14.17 -8.73
N ASP A 435 -3.39 14.50 -8.04
CA ASP A 435 -2.50 13.57 -7.33
C ASP A 435 -2.39 13.92 -5.85
N PHE A 436 -1.98 12.96 -5.03
CA PHE A 436 -1.72 13.21 -3.61
C PHE A 436 -0.61 14.25 -3.43
N PRO A 437 -0.77 15.22 -2.50
CA PRO A 437 0.23 16.26 -2.33
C PRO A 437 1.44 15.74 -1.53
N SER A 438 2.65 16.05 -1.99
CA SER A 438 3.90 15.74 -1.27
C SER A 438 4.05 16.51 0.04
N GLU A 439 3.49 17.73 0.10
CA GLU A 439 3.54 18.62 1.27
C GLU A 439 2.16 18.80 1.91
N LYS A 440 2.12 19.17 3.20
CA LYS A 440 0.86 19.51 3.92
C LYS A 440 -0.19 18.41 3.79
N ILE A 441 0.25 17.16 3.88
CA ILE A 441 -0.60 15.96 3.71
C ILE A 441 -1.63 15.81 4.84
N THR A 442 -1.26 16.17 6.07
CA THR A 442 -2.19 16.20 7.23
C THR A 442 -3.32 17.21 6.99
N GLY A 443 -2.99 18.45 6.62
CA GLY A 443 -3.97 19.45 6.19
C GLY A 443 -4.85 18.98 5.04
N TYR A 444 -4.30 18.29 4.04
CA TYR A 444 -5.08 17.70 2.95
C TYR A 444 -6.13 16.70 3.45
N TYR A 445 -5.78 15.73 4.30
CA TYR A 445 -6.75 14.77 4.84
C TYR A 445 -7.78 15.45 5.75
N CYS A 446 -7.35 16.31 6.67
CA CYS A 446 -8.28 17.06 7.55
C CYS A 446 -9.28 17.89 6.76
N GLN A 447 -8.82 18.58 5.71
CA GLN A 447 -9.68 19.37 4.83
C GLN A 447 -10.63 18.50 4.00
N SER A 448 -10.13 17.40 3.44
CA SER A 448 -10.91 16.43 2.65
C SER A 448 -12.10 15.88 3.44
N VAL A 449 -11.87 15.45 4.68
CA VAL A 449 -12.93 14.99 5.60
C VAL A 449 -13.93 16.11 5.89
N SER A 450 -13.47 17.28 6.31
CA SER A 450 -14.35 18.38 6.73
C SER A 450 -15.19 18.95 5.57
N VAL A 451 -14.64 19.09 4.37
CA VAL A 451 -15.37 19.59 3.20
C VAL A 451 -16.40 18.56 2.73
N THR A 452 -16.04 17.28 2.72
CA THR A 452 -16.96 16.17 2.41
C THR A 452 -18.12 16.15 3.41
N GLU A 453 -17.82 16.17 4.71
CA GLU A 453 -18.83 16.17 5.77
C GLU A 453 -19.74 17.41 5.70
N HIS A 454 -19.19 18.60 5.42
CA HIS A 454 -19.96 19.82 5.27
C HIS A 454 -20.92 19.78 4.07
N LEU A 455 -20.45 19.32 2.91
CA LEU A 455 -21.30 19.17 1.71
C LEU A 455 -22.39 18.09 1.89
N ILE A 456 -22.13 17.05 2.69
CA ILE A 456 -23.17 16.10 3.10
C ILE A 456 -24.17 16.77 4.06
N LYS A 457 -23.72 17.50 5.09
CA LYS A 457 -24.60 18.22 6.03
C LYS A 457 -25.54 19.22 5.35
N LEU A 458 -25.14 19.81 4.22
CA LEU A 458 -25.95 20.78 3.47
C LEU A 458 -27.14 20.17 2.70
N LYS A 459 -26.99 18.97 2.10
CA LYS A 459 -28.00 18.38 1.17
C LYS A 459 -28.11 16.84 1.19
N GLY A 460 -27.37 16.15 2.04
CA GLY A 460 -27.31 14.69 2.14
C GLY A 460 -26.36 14.01 1.13
N GLU A 461 -26.05 12.75 1.40
CA GLU A 461 -25.09 11.93 0.63
C GLU A 461 -25.48 11.75 -0.84
N ARG A 462 -26.78 11.67 -1.14
CA ARG A 462 -27.28 11.56 -2.53
C ARG A 462 -26.88 12.79 -3.37
N ASN A 463 -27.09 13.99 -2.83
CA ASN A 463 -26.72 15.22 -3.53
C ASN A 463 -25.20 15.37 -3.63
N PHE A 464 -24.45 14.95 -2.60
CA PHE A 464 -22.99 14.91 -2.66
C PHE A 464 -22.48 13.99 -3.79
N LYS A 465 -23.00 12.76 -3.91
CA LYS A 465 -22.64 11.85 -5.00
C LYS A 465 -22.96 12.45 -6.38
N ILE A 466 -24.16 13.02 -6.56
CA ILE A 466 -24.55 13.66 -7.83
C ILE A 466 -23.65 14.85 -8.13
N PHE A 467 -23.26 15.64 -7.12
CA PHE A 467 -22.31 16.75 -7.25
C PHE A 467 -20.96 16.28 -7.79
N LEU A 468 -20.40 15.17 -7.30
CA LEU A 468 -19.14 14.63 -7.82
C LEU A 468 -19.24 14.28 -9.32
N SER A 469 -20.35 13.65 -9.75
CA SER A 469 -20.59 13.35 -11.17
C SER A 469 -20.87 14.61 -12.02
N ASP A 470 -21.61 15.59 -11.50
CA ASP A 470 -21.88 16.85 -12.20
C ASP A 470 -20.60 17.71 -12.30
N ALA A 471 -19.71 17.68 -11.29
CA ALA A 471 -18.45 18.43 -11.29
C ALA A 471 -17.48 17.87 -12.33
N GLU A 472 -17.43 16.53 -12.44
CA GLU A 472 -16.67 15.81 -13.45
C GLU A 472 -17.12 16.17 -14.88
N ARG A 473 -18.45 16.22 -15.11
CA ARG A 473 -19.04 16.42 -16.43
C ARG A 473 -19.20 17.88 -16.86
N TYR A 474 -19.38 18.81 -15.92
CA TYR A 474 -19.75 20.20 -16.19
C TYR A 474 -18.84 21.25 -15.54
N GLY A 475 -17.84 20.82 -14.77
CA GLY A 475 -16.98 21.68 -13.96
C GLY A 475 -17.60 22.04 -12.61
N THR A 476 -16.74 22.14 -11.60
CA THR A 476 -17.14 22.30 -10.19
C THR A 476 -18.06 23.49 -9.90
N PRO A 477 -17.88 24.71 -10.46
CA PRO A 477 -18.79 25.83 -10.20
C PRO A 477 -20.24 25.55 -10.63
N ARG A 478 -20.44 24.94 -11.80
CA ARG A 478 -21.77 24.61 -12.31
C ARG A 478 -22.42 23.46 -11.55
N ALA A 479 -21.62 22.54 -11.02
CA ALA A 479 -22.10 21.48 -10.14
C ALA A 479 -22.54 22.01 -8.77
N LEU A 480 -21.80 22.95 -8.18
CA LEU A 480 -22.17 23.64 -6.94
C LEU A 480 -23.48 24.43 -7.10
N GLU A 481 -23.64 25.14 -8.20
CA GLU A 481 -24.89 25.85 -8.50
C GLU A 481 -26.08 24.88 -8.60
N ARG A 482 -25.94 23.80 -9.39
CA ARG A 482 -27.02 22.82 -9.62
C ARG A 482 -27.42 22.03 -8.38
N GLN A 483 -26.46 21.58 -7.57
CA GLN A 483 -26.71 20.64 -6.47
C GLN A 483 -26.88 21.31 -5.10
N TYR A 484 -26.32 22.50 -4.93
CA TYR A 484 -26.30 23.25 -3.66
C TYR A 484 -26.89 24.67 -3.75
N GLY A 485 -27.07 25.24 -4.95
CA GLY A 485 -27.44 26.65 -5.13
C GLY A 485 -26.28 27.61 -4.86
N ILE A 486 -25.04 27.12 -4.86
CA ILE A 486 -23.85 27.90 -4.51
C ILE A 486 -23.17 28.42 -5.78
N GLN A 487 -23.11 29.74 -5.94
CA GLN A 487 -22.66 30.41 -7.17
C GLN A 487 -21.17 30.24 -7.49
N SER A 488 -20.31 29.99 -6.49
CA SER A 488 -18.87 29.86 -6.70
C SER A 488 -18.18 29.01 -5.65
N VAL A 489 -16.98 28.51 -5.97
CA VAL A 489 -16.13 27.77 -5.02
C VAL A 489 -15.68 28.67 -3.87
N GLN A 490 -15.51 29.97 -4.11
CA GLN A 490 -15.17 30.98 -3.11
C GLN A 490 -16.32 31.19 -2.11
N THR A 491 -17.58 31.18 -2.59
CA THR A 491 -18.78 31.24 -1.74
C THR A 491 -18.87 29.99 -0.85
N LEU A 492 -18.60 28.80 -1.40
CA LEU A 492 -18.51 27.56 -0.61
C LEU A 492 -17.40 27.67 0.44
N GLU A 493 -16.21 28.15 0.06
CA GLU A 493 -15.06 28.24 0.96
C GLU A 493 -15.31 29.19 2.14
N ALA A 494 -15.94 30.34 1.91
CA ALA A 494 -16.32 31.26 2.97
C ALA A 494 -17.33 30.63 3.95
N ALA A 495 -18.39 30.00 3.43
CA ALA A 495 -19.41 29.31 4.24
C ALA A 495 -18.82 28.14 5.04
N TRP A 496 -17.99 27.31 4.39
CA TRP A 496 -17.31 26.18 5.02
C TRP A 496 -16.35 26.64 6.13
N LYS A 497 -15.53 27.67 5.87
CA LYS A 497 -14.59 28.22 6.87
C LYS A 497 -15.33 28.77 8.10
N SER A 498 -16.40 29.53 7.90
CA SER A 498 -17.17 30.07 9.03
C SER A 498 -17.79 28.94 9.87
N ALA A 499 -18.44 27.97 9.23
CA ALA A 499 -19.09 26.85 9.92
C ALA A 499 -18.12 25.87 10.63
N ASN A 500 -16.87 25.72 10.17
CA ASN A 500 -15.97 24.66 10.65
C ASN A 500 -14.71 25.18 11.36
N LEU A 501 -14.31 26.45 11.17
CA LEU A 501 -13.10 27.03 11.79
C LEU A 501 -13.43 28.14 12.79
N GLU A 502 -14.52 28.89 12.60
CA GLU A 502 -14.88 30.00 13.50
C GLU A 502 -15.69 29.51 14.71
N SER A 503 -16.60 28.56 14.52
CA SER A 503 -17.30 27.90 15.65
C SER A 503 -16.35 27.23 16.65
N ALA A 504 -15.17 26.79 16.20
CA ALA A 504 -14.12 26.23 17.07
C ALA A 504 -13.44 27.26 18.00
N ARG A 505 -13.70 28.57 17.82
CA ARG A 505 -13.26 29.64 18.75
C ARG A 505 -14.30 29.97 19.83
N GLY A 506 -15.55 29.56 19.66
CA GLY A 506 -16.66 29.85 20.58
C GLY A 506 -16.82 28.87 21.75
N GLN A 507 -16.07 27.77 21.74
CA GLN A 507 -16.06 26.76 22.80
C GLN A 507 -14.68 26.72 23.47
N ALA A 508 -14.40 27.74 24.29
CA ALA A 508 -13.42 27.61 25.38
C ALA A 508 -14.11 26.93 26.58
N PRO A 509 -13.38 26.13 27.39
CA PRO A 509 -13.93 25.45 28.56
C PRO A 509 -14.34 26.40 29.69
#